data_AF-A0A3D9AMV2-F1
#
_entry.id   AF-A0A3D9AMV2-F1
#
_cell.length_a   1.000
_cell.length_b   1.000
_cell.length_c   1.000
_cell.angle_alpha   90.00
_cell.angle_beta   90.00
_cell.angle_gamma   90.00
#
_symmetry.space_group_name_H-M   'P 1'
#
loop_
_entity.id
_entity.type
_entity.pdbx_description
1 polymer ?
#
loop_
_entity_poly.entity_id
_entity_poly.type
_entity_poly.pdbx_seq_one_letter_code
_entity_poly.pdbx_strand_id
1 'polypeptide(L)'
;MNNFENNLTHWNNLAMSGEFDNAQKFYYDQLFDTIIEKFVTKHEGSLQRGGLLFSMLGFSPEPIILSARLIQPDSHVIFTTNNKESNNSGDIIERFLEHSYSINYLSNEDFNIVYSALKETVIQNPKSQIVIDITGGKKSMVAAAAIFGKDFGCNVIYVDFEHYIKELRKPLPGSEMMKLVYSPNINQPEIFL
;
A
#
# COMPACT_ATOMS: atom_id res chain seq x y z
N MET A 1 -13.94 21.36 17.24
CA MET A 1 -13.03 20.40 16.60
C MET A 1 -13.73 19.06 16.52
N ASN A 2 -13.70 18.41 15.36
CA ASN A 2 -14.18 17.03 15.21
C ASN A 2 -13.24 16.08 16.00
N ASN A 3 -13.74 14.92 16.43
CA ASN A 3 -12.97 13.92 17.19
C ASN A 3 -11.61 13.60 16.55
N PHE A 4 -11.58 13.51 15.21
CA PHE A 4 -10.35 13.31 14.45
C PHE A 4 -9.30 14.42 14.65
N GLU A 5 -9.71 15.70 14.67
CA GLU A 5 -8.79 16.83 14.84
C GLU A 5 -8.19 16.87 16.26
N ASN A 6 -8.99 16.48 17.26
CA ASN A 6 -8.53 16.35 18.63
C ASN A 6 -7.50 15.20 18.74
N ASN A 7 -7.81 14.04 18.16
CA ASN A 7 -6.90 12.89 18.12
C ASN A 7 -5.61 13.23 17.35
N LEU A 8 -5.70 13.96 16.24
CA LEU A 8 -4.54 14.38 15.46
C LEU A 8 -3.64 15.33 16.27
N THR A 9 -4.23 16.27 16.99
CA THR A 9 -3.50 17.19 17.88
C THR A 9 -2.82 16.43 19.01
N HIS A 10 -3.51 15.48 19.65
CA HIS A 10 -2.95 14.66 20.71
C HIS A 10 -1.79 13.79 20.21
N TRP A 11 -1.98 13.10 19.08
CA TRP A 11 -0.93 12.33 18.42
C TRP A 11 0.30 13.18 18.10
N ASN A 12 0.09 14.38 17.55
CA ASN A 12 1.20 15.29 17.23
C ASN A 12 1.96 15.72 18.49
N ASN A 13 1.25 15.98 19.60
CA ASN A 13 1.90 16.33 20.87
C ASN A 13 2.77 15.17 21.39
N LEU A 14 2.27 13.93 21.36
CA LEU A 14 3.06 12.74 21.74
C LEU A 14 4.29 12.57 20.84
N ALA A 15 4.13 12.75 19.53
CA ALA A 15 5.23 12.58 18.58
C ALA A 15 6.31 13.67 18.76
N MET A 16 5.89 14.92 19.01
CA MET A 16 6.81 16.05 19.20
C MET A 16 7.46 16.05 20.59
N SER A 17 6.85 15.43 21.61
CA SER A 17 7.45 15.26 22.94
C SER A 17 8.51 14.14 22.99
N GLY A 18 8.66 13.37 21.90
CA GLY A 18 9.58 12.24 21.81
C GLY A 18 9.00 10.92 22.32
N GLU A 19 7.71 10.87 22.65
CA GLU A 19 7.00 9.66 23.08
C GLU A 19 6.59 8.79 21.88
N PHE A 20 7.56 8.39 21.06
CA PHE A 20 7.32 7.77 19.75
C PHE A 20 6.50 6.47 19.81
N ASP A 21 6.74 5.61 20.82
CA ASP A 21 6.00 4.35 20.97
C ASP A 21 4.53 4.61 21.32
N ASN A 22 4.27 5.57 22.23
CA ASN A 22 2.92 6.00 22.58
C ASN A 22 2.22 6.64 21.37
N ALA A 23 2.94 7.49 20.62
CA ALA A 23 2.42 8.10 19.40
C ALA A 23 2.09 7.06 18.33
N GLN A 24 2.93 6.04 18.15
CA GLN A 24 2.68 4.95 17.20
C GLN A 24 1.48 4.11 17.61
N LYS A 25 1.40 3.72 18.89
CA LYS A 25 0.25 2.99 19.41
C LYS A 25 -1.04 3.80 19.24
N PHE A 26 -1.03 5.08 19.63
CA PHE A 26 -2.17 5.96 19.48
C PHE A 26 -2.59 6.14 18.01
N TYR A 27 -1.63 6.22 17.08
CA TYR A 27 -1.91 6.30 15.65
C TYR A 27 -2.77 5.11 15.18
N TYR A 28 -2.34 3.88 15.44
CA TYR A 28 -3.10 2.69 15.01
C TYR A 28 -4.37 2.48 15.83
N ASP A 29 -4.40 2.87 17.11
CA ASP A 29 -5.57 2.66 17.98
C ASP A 29 -6.68 3.70 17.80
N GLN A 30 -6.36 4.94 17.41
CA GLN A 30 -7.30 6.06 17.48
C GLN A 30 -7.41 6.89 16.20
N LEU A 31 -6.49 6.73 15.25
CA LEU A 31 -6.47 7.50 14.01
C LEU A 31 -6.66 6.62 12.77
N PHE A 32 -6.00 5.47 12.71
CA PHE A 32 -5.83 4.77 11.43
C PHE A 32 -7.13 4.26 10.81
N ASP A 33 -8.10 3.79 11.61
CA ASP A 33 -9.43 3.43 11.08
C ASP A 33 -10.12 4.62 10.41
N THR A 34 -10.11 5.80 11.03
CA THR A 34 -10.68 7.01 10.43
C THR A 34 -9.88 7.48 9.20
N ILE A 35 -8.56 7.24 9.16
CA ILE A 35 -7.74 7.51 7.97
C ILE A 35 -8.14 6.58 6.82
N ILE A 36 -8.32 5.28 7.10
CA ILE A 36 -8.81 4.30 6.12
C ILE A 36 -10.17 4.76 5.57
N GLU A 37 -11.13 5.10 6.43
CA GLU A 37 -12.46 5.56 6.01
C GLU A 37 -12.39 6.80 5.11
N LYS A 38 -11.60 7.80 5.51
CA LYS A 38 -11.40 9.02 4.71
C LYS A 38 -10.75 8.72 3.36
N PHE A 39 -9.72 7.88 3.35
CA PHE A 39 -9.01 7.49 2.14
C PHE A 39 -9.94 6.74 1.17
N VAL A 40 -10.67 5.74 1.66
CA VAL A 40 -11.64 4.96 0.86
C VAL A 40 -12.72 5.88 0.30
N THR A 41 -13.28 6.77 1.13
CA THR A 41 -14.31 7.73 0.69
C THR A 41 -13.78 8.69 -0.37
N LYS A 42 -12.56 9.23 -0.17
CA LYS A 42 -11.92 10.17 -1.11
C LYS A 42 -11.65 9.55 -2.48
N HIS A 43 -11.37 8.25 -2.52
CA HIS A 43 -10.98 7.54 -3.73
C HIS A 43 -12.04 6.56 -4.24
N GLU A 44 -13.27 6.65 -3.73
CA GLU A 44 -14.37 5.79 -4.19
C GLU A 44 -14.60 5.95 -5.69
N GLY A 45 -14.70 4.82 -6.41
CA GLY A 45 -14.91 4.80 -7.86
C GLY A 45 -13.67 5.11 -8.71
N SER A 46 -12.53 5.45 -8.11
CA SER A 46 -11.27 5.68 -8.86
C SER A 46 -10.68 4.40 -9.46
N LEU A 47 -10.98 3.25 -8.86
CA LEU A 47 -10.64 1.91 -9.33
C LEU A 47 -11.83 0.97 -9.12
N GLN A 48 -11.93 -0.05 -9.96
CA GLN A 48 -12.89 -1.11 -9.78
C GLN A 48 -12.50 -1.95 -8.55
N ARG A 49 -13.49 -2.41 -7.78
CA ARG A 49 -13.28 -3.31 -6.64
C ARG A 49 -13.11 -4.77 -7.08
N GLY A 50 -12.42 -5.58 -6.28
CA GLY A 50 -12.18 -7.01 -6.55
C GLY A 50 -10.90 -7.26 -7.35
N GLY A 51 -10.76 -8.48 -7.90
CA GLY A 51 -9.60 -8.89 -8.68
C GLY A 51 -8.38 -9.24 -7.81
N LEU A 52 -7.19 -9.05 -8.36
CA LEU A 52 -5.91 -9.39 -7.72
C LEU A 52 -5.13 -8.11 -7.37
N LEU A 53 -4.72 -7.98 -6.11
CA LEU A 53 -3.85 -6.90 -5.65
C LEU A 53 -2.45 -7.46 -5.36
N PHE A 54 -1.44 -6.86 -5.98
CA PHE A 54 -0.04 -7.04 -5.63
C PHE A 54 0.44 -5.83 -4.84
N SER A 55 1.04 -6.04 -3.67
CA SER A 55 1.58 -4.96 -2.86
C SER A 55 3.06 -5.17 -2.57
N MET A 56 3.90 -4.22 -2.95
CA MET A 56 5.30 -4.21 -2.54
C MET A 56 5.40 -3.67 -1.11
N LEU A 57 5.80 -4.51 -0.15
CA LEU A 57 5.94 -4.11 1.25
C LEU A 57 7.37 -3.68 1.57
N GLY A 58 7.51 -2.43 2.01
CA GLY A 58 8.72 -1.87 2.59
C GLY A 58 8.70 -1.92 4.12
N PHE A 59 9.07 -0.82 4.78
CA PHE A 59 9.01 -0.70 6.24
C PHE A 59 7.61 -0.39 6.76
N SER A 60 6.89 0.50 6.06
CA SER A 60 5.57 0.99 6.44
C SER A 60 4.45 0.12 5.84
N PRO A 61 3.57 -0.47 6.66
CA PRO A 61 2.44 -1.25 6.18
C PRO A 61 1.22 -0.40 5.77
N GLU A 62 1.18 0.88 6.16
CA GLU A 62 0.00 1.73 5.97
C GLU A 62 -0.44 1.84 4.51
N PRO A 63 0.45 2.08 3.53
CA PRO A 63 0.07 2.16 2.12
C PRO A 63 -0.66 0.92 1.63
N ILE A 64 -0.12 -0.27 1.94
CA ILE A 64 -0.66 -1.52 1.42
C ILE A 64 -2.01 -1.86 2.06
N ILE A 65 -2.23 -1.43 3.30
CA ILE A 65 -3.52 -1.54 3.98
C ILE A 65 -4.50 -0.59 3.31
N LEU A 66 -4.15 0.68 3.10
CA LEU A 66 -5.01 1.64 2.42
C LEU A 66 -5.42 1.17 1.01
N SER A 67 -4.47 0.67 0.23
CA SER A 67 -4.74 0.07 -1.10
C SER A 67 -5.70 -1.12 -1.01
N ALA A 68 -5.47 -2.06 -0.09
CA ALA A 68 -6.33 -3.22 0.07
C ALA A 68 -7.75 -2.84 0.52
N ARG A 69 -7.89 -1.89 1.44
CA ARG A 69 -9.19 -1.40 1.94
C ARG A 69 -9.98 -0.67 0.85
N LEU A 70 -9.31 0.06 -0.04
CA LEU A 70 -9.93 0.73 -1.19
C LEU A 70 -10.38 -0.27 -2.26
N ILE A 71 -9.49 -1.20 -2.64
CA ILE A 71 -9.70 -2.11 -3.77
C ILE A 71 -10.60 -3.28 -3.39
N GLN A 72 -10.58 -3.71 -2.13
CA GLN A 72 -11.31 -4.90 -1.67
C GLN A 72 -11.06 -6.11 -2.60
N PRO A 73 -9.78 -6.51 -2.82
CA PRO A 73 -9.44 -7.52 -3.82
C PRO A 73 -9.98 -8.90 -3.44
N ASP A 74 -10.24 -9.75 -4.44
CA ASP A 74 -10.55 -11.17 -4.21
C ASP A 74 -9.32 -11.93 -3.69
N SER A 75 -8.13 -11.43 -4.02
CA SER A 75 -6.86 -12.01 -3.61
C SER A 75 -5.82 -10.91 -3.45
N HIS A 76 -5.16 -10.87 -2.29
CA HIS A 76 -4.10 -9.90 -2.00
C HIS A 76 -2.79 -10.65 -1.76
N VAL A 77 -1.76 -10.33 -2.54
CA VAL A 77 -0.42 -10.91 -2.39
C VAL A 77 0.58 -9.81 -2.10
N ILE A 78 1.22 -9.90 -0.95
CA ILE A 78 2.22 -8.96 -0.47
C ILE A 78 3.60 -9.54 -0.76
N PHE A 79 4.45 -8.78 -1.43
CA PHE A 79 5.82 -9.17 -1.76
C PHE A 79 6.80 -8.37 -0.92
N THR A 80 7.74 -9.06 -0.26
CA THR A 80 8.76 -8.39 0.54
C THR A 80 10.06 -9.20 0.59
N THR A 81 11.18 -8.51 0.78
CA THR A 81 12.47 -9.13 1.12
C THR A 81 12.72 -9.15 2.63
N ASN A 82 11.85 -8.49 3.41
CA ASN A 82 11.94 -8.49 4.87
C ASN A 82 11.47 -9.84 5.41
N ASN A 83 12.30 -10.51 6.21
CA ASN A 83 11.88 -11.74 6.88
C ASN A 83 10.84 -11.44 7.98
N LYS A 84 10.05 -12.45 8.37
CA LYS A 84 8.99 -12.35 9.41
C LYS A 84 9.46 -11.70 10.72
N GLU A 85 10.73 -11.87 11.07
CA GLU A 85 11.27 -11.50 12.38
C GLU A 85 11.70 -10.03 12.46
N SER A 86 11.81 -9.32 11.33
CA SER A 86 12.50 -8.02 11.29
C SER A 86 11.63 -6.80 11.60
N ASN A 87 10.29 -6.89 11.54
CA ASN A 87 9.44 -5.69 11.66
C ASN A 87 8.05 -5.98 12.28
N ASN A 88 7.56 -5.05 13.12
CA ASN A 88 6.19 -5.03 13.68
C ASN A 88 5.08 -4.89 12.61
N SER A 89 5.45 -4.73 11.34
CA SER A 89 4.51 -4.58 10.23
C SER A 89 3.58 -5.78 10.08
N GLY A 90 4.03 -6.99 10.44
CA GLY A 90 3.21 -8.21 10.38
C GLY A 90 1.95 -8.13 11.24
N ASP A 91 2.08 -7.75 12.51
CA ASP A 91 0.96 -7.65 13.45
C ASP A 91 -0.02 -6.54 13.05
N ILE A 92 0.50 -5.44 12.50
CA ILE A 92 -0.33 -4.34 11.99
C ILE A 92 -1.10 -4.78 10.75
N ILE A 93 -0.44 -5.42 9.78
CA ILE A 93 -1.11 -5.94 8.58
C ILE A 93 -2.20 -6.94 8.99
N GLU A 94 -1.90 -7.87 9.89
CA GLU A 94 -2.86 -8.84 10.38
C GLU A 94 -4.07 -8.17 11.04
N ARG A 95 -3.84 -7.18 11.92
CA ARG A 95 -4.90 -6.43 12.59
C ARG A 95 -5.89 -5.77 11.61
N PHE A 96 -5.40 -5.23 10.50
CA PHE A 96 -6.23 -4.43 9.59
C PHE A 96 -6.72 -5.19 8.34
N LEU A 97 -6.12 -6.34 8.01
CA LEU A 97 -6.48 -7.15 6.86
C LEU A 97 -7.08 -8.53 7.21
N GLU A 98 -7.05 -8.95 8.48
CA GLU A 98 -7.75 -10.13 9.00
C GLU A 98 -7.56 -11.39 8.12
N HIS A 99 -6.32 -11.82 7.92
CA HIS A 99 -5.93 -12.94 7.04
C HIS A 99 -6.37 -12.87 5.57
N SER A 100 -6.90 -11.74 5.08
CA SER A 100 -7.34 -11.57 3.68
C SER A 100 -6.17 -11.30 2.72
N TYR A 101 -5.00 -11.89 2.98
CA TYR A 101 -3.77 -11.72 2.22
C TYR A 101 -2.85 -12.94 2.32
N SER A 102 -1.89 -13.02 1.42
CA SER A 102 -0.75 -13.92 1.52
C SER A 102 0.56 -13.12 1.40
N ILE A 103 1.64 -13.60 2.01
CA ILE A 103 2.96 -12.99 1.89
C ILE A 103 3.88 -13.91 1.10
N ASN A 104 4.47 -13.35 0.05
CA ASN A 104 5.56 -13.95 -0.70
C ASN A 104 6.90 -13.31 -0.29
N TYR A 105 7.75 -14.11 0.37
CA TYR A 105 9.08 -13.69 0.79
C TYR A 105 10.07 -13.91 -0.35
N LEU A 106 10.53 -12.81 -0.94
CA LEU A 106 11.52 -12.81 -2.00
C LEU A 106 12.91 -12.99 -1.40
N SER A 107 13.72 -13.83 -2.04
CA SER A 107 15.10 -14.10 -1.60
C SER A 107 16.02 -12.88 -1.75
N ASN A 108 15.78 -12.06 -2.77
CA ASN A 108 16.40 -10.75 -2.95
C ASN A 108 15.58 -9.89 -3.94
N GLU A 109 16.13 -8.73 -4.29
CA GLU A 109 15.47 -7.70 -5.11
C GLU A 109 15.85 -7.75 -6.60
N ASP A 110 16.45 -8.86 -7.06
CA ASP A 110 16.77 -9.07 -8.47
C ASP A 110 15.51 -9.05 -9.34
N PHE A 111 15.63 -8.42 -10.51
CA PHE A 111 14.52 -8.27 -11.44
C PHE A 111 13.85 -9.60 -11.77
N ASN A 112 14.62 -10.65 -12.07
CA ASN A 112 14.06 -11.94 -12.48
C ASN A 112 13.32 -12.62 -11.33
N ILE A 113 13.79 -12.44 -10.09
CA ILE A 113 13.14 -13.01 -8.90
C ILE A 113 11.79 -12.33 -8.67
N VAL A 114 11.77 -10.99 -8.66
CA VAL A 114 10.53 -10.22 -8.49
C VAL A 114 9.56 -10.53 -9.63
N TYR A 115 10.02 -10.46 -10.88
CA TYR A 115 9.19 -10.66 -12.07
C TYR A 115 8.63 -12.08 -12.15
N SER A 116 9.44 -13.11 -11.83
CA SER A 116 8.97 -14.50 -11.83
C SER A 116 7.95 -14.74 -10.72
N ALA A 117 8.16 -14.19 -9.52
CA ALA A 117 7.21 -14.33 -8.42
C ALA A 117 5.84 -13.69 -8.75
N LEU A 118 5.85 -12.50 -9.38
CA LEU A 118 4.61 -11.86 -9.87
C LEU A 118 3.92 -12.73 -10.93
N LYS A 119 4.68 -13.24 -11.90
CA LYS A 119 4.17 -14.11 -12.98
C LYS A 119 3.54 -15.39 -12.45
N GLU A 120 4.23 -16.09 -11.55
CA GLU A 120 3.73 -17.30 -10.90
C GLU A 120 2.43 -17.04 -10.14
N THR A 121 2.35 -15.89 -9.46
CA THR A 121 1.14 -15.50 -8.71
C THR A 121 -0.05 -15.28 -9.64
N VAL A 122 0.15 -14.66 -10.81
CA VAL A 122 -0.91 -14.51 -11.83
C VAL A 122 -1.36 -15.87 -12.37
N ILE A 123 -0.43 -16.79 -12.62
CA ILE A 123 -0.76 -18.14 -13.10
C ILE A 123 -1.62 -18.89 -12.07
N GLN A 124 -1.32 -18.73 -10.78
CA GLN A 124 -2.06 -19.35 -9.68
C GLN A 124 -3.41 -18.67 -9.41
N ASN A 125 -3.52 -17.37 -9.73
CA ASN A 125 -4.70 -16.55 -9.46
C ASN A 125 -5.14 -15.83 -10.76
N PRO A 126 -5.68 -16.56 -11.75
CA PRO A 126 -6.06 -15.97 -13.02
C PRO A 126 -7.24 -15.01 -12.81
N LYS A 127 -6.95 -13.70 -12.81
CA LYS A 127 -7.90 -12.59 -12.67
C LYS A 127 -7.67 -11.61 -13.81
N SER A 128 -8.77 -11.10 -14.39
CA SER A 128 -8.70 -10.10 -15.47
C SER A 128 -8.31 -8.72 -14.97
N GLN A 129 -8.61 -8.41 -13.71
CA GLN A 129 -8.27 -7.15 -13.06
C GLN A 129 -7.13 -7.37 -12.09
N ILE A 130 -5.98 -6.78 -12.39
CA ILE A 130 -4.78 -6.81 -11.54
C ILE A 130 -4.38 -5.37 -11.25
N VAL A 131 -4.14 -5.08 -9.96
CA VAL A 131 -3.62 -3.81 -9.50
C VAL A 131 -2.30 -4.05 -8.77
N ILE A 132 -1.30 -3.22 -9.03
CA ILE A 132 0.01 -3.28 -8.39
C ILE A 132 0.24 -2.00 -7.60
N ASP A 133 0.33 -2.13 -6.28
CA ASP A 133 0.76 -1.09 -5.37
C ASP A 133 2.29 -1.11 -5.23
N ILE A 134 2.91 -0.07 -5.79
CA ILE A 134 4.37 0.14 -5.80
C ILE A 134 4.84 1.15 -4.75
N THR A 135 4.03 1.43 -3.73
CA THR A 135 4.37 2.44 -2.71
C THR A 135 5.55 2.03 -1.86
N GLY A 136 5.59 0.75 -1.46
CA GLY A 136 6.64 0.19 -0.64
C GLY A 136 7.67 -0.62 -1.43
N GLY A 137 8.57 -1.26 -0.69
CA GLY A 137 9.66 -2.07 -1.25
C GLY A 137 10.87 -1.24 -1.69
N LYS A 138 11.92 -1.94 -2.11
CA LYS A 138 13.13 -1.29 -2.64
C LYS A 138 12.89 -0.81 -4.08
N LYS A 139 13.66 0.18 -4.54
CA LYS A 139 13.47 0.83 -5.86
C LYS A 139 13.57 -0.15 -7.03
N SER A 140 14.45 -1.12 -6.93
CA SER A 140 14.62 -2.27 -7.84
C SER A 140 13.33 -3.11 -7.95
N MET A 141 12.73 -3.47 -6.82
CA MET A 141 11.45 -4.20 -6.76
C MET A 141 10.32 -3.38 -7.39
N VAL A 142 10.24 -2.09 -7.04
CA VAL A 142 9.27 -1.15 -7.62
C VAL A 142 9.41 -1.06 -9.14
N ALA A 143 10.63 -0.97 -9.65
CA ALA A 143 10.89 -0.93 -11.09
C ALA A 143 10.45 -2.24 -11.79
N ALA A 144 10.80 -3.40 -11.22
CA ALA A 144 10.41 -4.69 -11.75
C ALA A 144 8.87 -4.87 -11.77
N ALA A 145 8.20 -4.47 -10.68
CA ALA A 145 6.75 -4.53 -10.55
C ALA A 145 6.04 -3.59 -11.52
N ALA A 146 6.56 -2.38 -11.76
CA ALA A 146 6.01 -1.45 -12.74
C ALA A 146 6.16 -1.97 -14.18
N ILE A 147 7.32 -2.54 -14.52
CA ILE A 147 7.55 -3.18 -15.84
C ILE A 147 6.58 -4.35 -16.03
N PHE A 148 6.45 -5.21 -15.01
CA PHE A 148 5.47 -6.29 -15.02
C PHE A 148 4.05 -5.76 -15.23
N GLY A 149 3.67 -4.69 -14.52
CA GLY A 149 2.35 -4.07 -14.66
C GLY A 149 2.06 -3.61 -16.09
N LYS A 150 3.06 -3.05 -16.78
CA LYS A 150 2.93 -2.71 -18.20
C LYS A 150 2.77 -3.97 -19.06
N ASP A 151 3.61 -4.98 -18.86
CA ASP A 151 3.66 -6.18 -19.70
C ASP A 151 2.41 -7.07 -19.56
N PHE A 152 1.79 -7.08 -18.39
CA PHE A 152 0.62 -7.89 -18.06
C PHE A 152 -0.69 -7.10 -18.00
N GLY A 153 -0.68 -5.82 -18.44
CA GLY A 153 -1.88 -5.00 -18.49
C GLY A 153 -2.52 -4.75 -17.11
N CYS A 154 -1.69 -4.53 -16.09
CA CYS A 154 -2.14 -4.21 -14.74
C CYS A 154 -2.27 -2.70 -14.54
N ASN A 155 -3.20 -2.26 -13.69
CA ASN A 155 -3.14 -0.91 -13.15
C ASN A 155 -1.98 -0.82 -12.15
N VAL A 156 -1.24 0.29 -12.14
CA VAL A 156 -0.15 0.55 -11.18
C VAL A 156 -0.52 1.78 -10.36
N ILE A 157 -0.48 1.64 -9.05
CA ILE A 157 -0.80 2.70 -8.10
C ILE A 157 0.34 2.99 -7.13
N TYR A 158 0.30 4.19 -6.59
CA TYR A 158 1.19 4.66 -5.53
C TYR A 158 0.38 5.48 -4.52
N VAL A 159 0.52 5.19 -3.24
CA VAL A 159 -0.09 5.95 -2.15
C VAL A 159 0.89 7.05 -1.73
N ASP A 160 0.56 8.28 -2.08
CA ASP A 160 1.30 9.48 -1.72
C ASP A 160 0.65 10.23 -0.55
N PHE A 161 1.12 11.43 -0.24
CA PHE A 161 0.54 12.32 0.76
C PHE A 161 0.54 13.78 0.28
N GLU A 162 -0.45 14.56 0.71
CA GLU A 162 -0.53 16.01 0.44
C GLU A 162 0.38 16.81 1.36
N HIS A 163 0.57 16.34 2.59
CA HIS A 163 1.22 17.09 3.64
C HIS A 163 2.28 16.23 4.34
N TYR A 164 3.45 16.82 4.54
CA TYR A 164 4.59 16.16 5.15
C TYR A 164 5.08 16.95 6.35
N ILE A 165 5.17 16.29 7.49
CA ILE A 165 5.68 16.85 8.74
C ILE A 165 7.20 16.61 8.75
N LYS A 166 7.97 17.67 8.46
CA LYS A 166 9.42 17.58 8.28
C LYS A 166 10.14 17.14 9.55
N GLU A 167 9.67 17.64 10.69
CA GLU A 167 10.22 17.41 12.03
C GLU A 167 10.11 15.92 12.40
N LEU A 168 8.98 15.30 12.07
CA LEU A 168 8.73 13.87 12.34
C LEU A 168 9.18 12.96 11.19
N ARG A 169 9.57 13.54 10.05
CA ARG A 169 9.85 12.83 8.80
C ARG A 169 8.74 11.85 8.38
N LYS A 170 7.48 12.27 8.55
CA LYS A 170 6.29 11.46 8.31
C LYS A 170 5.21 12.25 7.57
N PRO A 171 4.33 11.59 6.80
CA PRO A 171 3.13 12.23 6.28
C PRO A 171 2.24 12.70 7.42
N LEU A 172 1.46 13.76 7.19
CA LEU A 172 0.39 14.16 8.09
C LEU A 172 -0.71 13.09 8.03
N PRO A 173 -1.10 12.48 9.16
CA PRO A 173 -2.18 11.49 9.19
C PRO A 173 -3.48 12.03 8.58
N GLY A 174 -4.03 11.31 7.61
CA GLY A 174 -5.24 11.70 6.88
C GLY A 174 -4.98 12.54 5.62
N SER A 175 -3.71 12.81 5.27
CA SER A 175 -3.34 13.50 4.03
C SER A 175 -2.99 12.55 2.88
N GLU A 176 -3.09 11.24 3.10
CA GLU A 176 -2.78 10.20 2.13
C GLU A 176 -3.67 10.33 0.88
N MET A 177 -3.10 10.01 -0.29
CA MET A 177 -3.82 10.00 -1.56
C MET A 177 -3.36 8.84 -2.45
N MET A 178 -4.29 8.20 -3.15
CA MET A 178 -3.96 7.25 -4.20
C MET A 178 -3.65 8.00 -5.51
N LYS A 179 -2.52 7.66 -6.13
CA LYS A 179 -2.15 8.06 -7.49
C LYS A 179 -2.20 6.86 -8.43
N LEU A 180 -2.99 6.97 -9.49
CA LEU A 180 -2.94 6.03 -10.62
C LEU A 180 -1.74 6.39 -11.49
N VAL A 181 -0.66 5.63 -11.34
CA VAL A 181 0.62 5.86 -12.04
C VAL A 181 0.55 5.39 -13.48
N TYR A 182 -0.09 4.26 -13.71
CA TYR A 182 -0.30 3.69 -15.03
C TYR A 182 -1.61 2.91 -15.07
N SER A 183 -2.34 3.02 -16.17
CA SER A 183 -3.47 2.16 -16.49
C SER A 183 -3.36 1.70 -17.94
N PRO A 184 -3.54 0.40 -18.24
CA PRO A 184 -3.53 -0.08 -19.62
C PRO A 184 -4.56 0.64 -20.48
N ASN A 185 -5.74 0.97 -19.92
CA ASN A 185 -6.83 1.60 -20.65
C ASN A 185 -6.60 3.10 -20.95
N ILE A 186 -5.61 3.73 -20.31
CA ILE A 186 -5.34 5.17 -20.43
C ILE A 186 -3.99 5.41 -21.10
N ASN A 187 -2.99 4.59 -20.78
CA ASN A 187 -1.59 4.87 -21.06
C ASN A 187 -0.94 3.93 -22.07
N GLN A 188 -1.59 2.87 -22.55
CA GLN A 188 -1.03 2.06 -23.62
C GLN A 188 -1.11 2.81 -24.96
N PRO A 189 0.03 3.12 -25.59
CA PRO A 189 0.05 3.84 -26.86
C PRO A 189 -0.57 3.00 -28.00
N GLU A 190 -0.56 1.68 -27.90
CA GLU A 190 -1.04 0.77 -28.94
C GLU A 190 -2.58 0.76 -29.07
N ILE A 191 -3.31 1.25 -28.07
CA ILE A 191 -4.79 1.33 -28.09
C ILE A 191 -5.28 2.47 -29.00
N PHE A 192 -4.42 3.45 -29.31
CA PHE A 192 -4.77 4.67 -30.05
C PHE A 192 -4.16 4.75 -31.45
N LEU A 193 -3.67 3.63 -31.99
CA LEU A 193 -3.21 3.48 -33.38
C LEU A 193 -4.34 3.02 -34.30
#